data_AF-A0A6A6PV20-F1
#
_entry.id   AF-A0A6A6PV20-F1
#
_cell.length_a   1.000
_cell.length_b   1.000
_cell.length_c   1.000
_cell.angle_alpha   90.00
_cell.angle_beta   90.00
_cell.angle_gamma   90.00
#
_symmetry.space_group_name_H-M   'P 1'
#
loop_
_entity.id
_entity.type
_entity.pdbx_description
1 polymer ?
#
loop_
_entity_poly.entity_id
_entity_poly.type
_entity_poly.pdbx_seq_one_letter_code
_entity_poly.pdbx_strand_id
1 'polypeptide(L)'
;MFGQLYLALCALQAVAHAYSVPPNLQTFYNTVSKQKNCTHTLKSGFGNGDNDYPLNWAYCELDNVMYIHYGGGGLGSMAIDVDGRRPKGDNPQDSQDGTAFEDTLRSYNISGVKDLDPYIHPYVVLGNQGTKKGYLTFDPHVYGVQPLSVVAVVCNGKLFYGVWGDTNGDDDYPKNGASTGEASQALGTACFGKHVSANIGHGKPDVLYVAFKGATAVPGAKGADWAAKSYDEFEASIKQLGDKLVSQISLGSPTATATVWSPTLTGTALSSALANWDGQSYTPPSSKSTAISKHKTGRQW
;
A
#
# COMPACT_ATOMS: atom_id res chain seq x y z
N MET A 1 26.79 -56.55 -2.79
CA MET A 1 26.90 -55.44 -1.81
C MET A 1 26.30 -54.20 -2.45
N PHE A 2 25.35 -53.57 -1.76
CA PHE A 2 24.43 -52.56 -2.28
C PHE A 2 25.14 -51.24 -2.63
N GLY A 3 24.89 -50.72 -3.84
CA GLY A 3 25.25 -49.37 -4.23
C GLY A 3 24.10 -48.41 -3.91
N GLN A 4 24.30 -47.51 -2.94
CA GLN A 4 23.35 -46.45 -2.61
C GLN A 4 23.51 -45.29 -3.60
N LEU A 5 22.48 -45.08 -4.41
CA LEU A 5 22.31 -43.91 -5.26
C LEU A 5 21.72 -42.78 -4.40
N TYR A 6 22.52 -41.76 -4.09
CA TYR A 6 22.04 -40.57 -3.41
C TYR A 6 21.31 -39.67 -4.42
N LEU A 7 19.98 -39.62 -4.33
CA LEU A 7 19.17 -38.59 -4.98
C LEU A 7 19.36 -37.27 -4.23
N ALA A 8 20.13 -36.34 -4.81
CA ALA A 8 20.23 -34.98 -4.30
C ALA A 8 18.94 -34.22 -4.66
N LEU A 9 18.02 -34.12 -3.69
CA LEU A 9 16.84 -33.28 -3.80
C LEU A 9 17.28 -31.81 -3.70
N CYS A 10 17.44 -31.13 -4.85
CA CYS A 10 17.56 -29.68 -4.87
C CYS A 10 16.21 -29.07 -4.47
N ALA A 11 16.06 -28.73 -3.19
CA ALA A 11 14.97 -27.87 -2.75
C ALA A 11 15.19 -26.48 -3.37
N LEU A 12 14.46 -26.14 -4.44
CA LEU A 12 14.28 -24.75 -4.84
C LEU A 12 13.53 -24.06 -3.71
N GLN A 13 14.27 -23.40 -2.83
CA GLN A 13 13.68 -22.41 -1.95
C GLN A 13 13.26 -21.25 -2.85
N ALA A 14 11.96 -21.03 -3.01
CA ALA A 14 11.43 -19.81 -3.60
C ALA A 14 11.93 -18.65 -2.74
N VAL A 15 12.95 -17.95 -3.24
CA VAL A 15 13.44 -16.73 -2.62
C VAL A 15 12.37 -15.70 -2.93
N ALA A 16 11.61 -15.27 -1.93
CA ALA A 16 10.69 -14.14 -2.08
C ALA A 16 11.46 -13.01 -2.80
N HIS A 17 10.98 -12.62 -3.98
CA HIS A 17 11.73 -11.77 -4.90
C HIS A 17 11.75 -10.32 -4.42
N ALA A 18 12.55 -10.03 -3.40
CA ALA A 18 12.73 -8.68 -2.90
C ALA A 18 13.62 -7.86 -3.86
N TYR A 19 13.12 -6.74 -4.39
CA TYR A 19 13.86 -5.91 -5.33
C TYR A 19 14.89 -5.02 -4.61
N SER A 20 15.96 -4.68 -5.32
CA SER A 20 16.90 -3.65 -4.87
C SER A 20 16.20 -2.28 -4.87
N VAL A 21 16.39 -1.48 -3.83
CA VAL A 21 15.88 -0.11 -3.77
C VAL A 21 16.62 0.77 -4.79
N PRO A 22 15.95 1.37 -5.78
CA PRO A 22 16.59 2.27 -6.74
C PRO A 22 17.19 3.51 -6.06
N PRO A 23 18.29 4.10 -6.58
CA PRO A 23 18.97 5.22 -5.91
C PRO A 23 18.08 6.43 -5.59
N ASN A 24 17.14 6.78 -6.47
CA ASN A 24 16.23 7.90 -6.24
C ASN A 24 15.25 7.60 -5.10
N LEU A 25 14.70 6.40 -5.03
CA LEU A 25 13.84 5.96 -3.92
C LEU A 25 14.63 5.81 -2.61
N GLN A 26 15.88 5.32 -2.67
CA GLN A 26 16.75 5.25 -1.49
C GLN A 26 17.05 6.65 -0.95
N THR A 27 17.26 7.62 -1.84
CA THR A 27 17.45 9.02 -1.46
C THR A 27 16.16 9.58 -0.84
N PHE A 28 15.00 9.28 -1.44
CA PHE A 28 13.70 9.65 -0.88
C PHE A 28 13.53 9.11 0.54
N TYR A 29 13.70 7.79 0.73
CA TYR A 29 13.67 7.11 2.03
C TYR A 29 14.57 7.80 3.05
N ASN A 30 15.84 8.03 2.70
CA ASN A 30 16.84 8.63 3.59
C ASN A 30 16.49 10.07 3.98
N THR A 31 15.90 10.82 3.06
CA THR A 31 15.48 12.20 3.29
C THR A 31 14.27 12.26 4.21
N VAL A 32 13.18 11.57 3.86
CA VAL A 32 11.93 11.69 4.61
C VAL A 32 12.00 11.01 6.00
N SER A 33 12.78 9.92 6.15
CA SER A 33 12.95 9.26 7.45
C SER A 33 13.67 10.11 8.49
N LYS A 34 14.56 11.02 8.05
CA LYS A 34 15.33 11.90 8.94
C LYS A 34 14.64 13.24 9.23
N GLN A 35 13.62 13.58 8.44
CA GLN A 35 12.84 14.80 8.68
C GLN A 35 12.06 14.66 9.99
N LYS A 36 12.18 15.66 10.87
CA LYS A 36 11.37 15.69 12.09
C LYS A 36 9.88 15.81 11.80
N ASN A 37 9.53 16.57 10.76
CA ASN A 37 8.17 16.76 10.28
C ASN A 37 8.19 16.76 8.75
N CYS A 38 7.11 16.31 8.14
CA CYS A 38 6.91 16.44 6.70
C CYS A 38 6.79 17.92 6.28
N THR A 39 7.25 18.23 5.08
CA THR A 39 7.10 19.56 4.48
C THR A 39 5.64 19.91 4.23
N HIS A 40 4.85 18.96 3.70
CA HIS A 40 3.42 19.11 3.52
C HIS A 40 2.69 17.95 4.19
N THR A 41 1.99 18.26 5.30
CA THR A 41 1.19 17.28 6.04
C THR A 41 -0.25 17.36 5.55
N LEU A 42 -0.80 16.26 5.07
CA LEU A 42 -2.20 16.17 4.65
C LEU A 42 -3.12 16.00 5.85
N LYS A 43 -2.74 15.09 6.75
CA LYS A 43 -3.43 14.85 8.03
C LYS A 43 -2.52 14.13 9.02
N SER A 44 -2.62 14.49 10.29
CA SER A 44 -1.85 13.88 11.39
C SER A 44 -2.75 13.47 12.55
N GLY A 45 -2.16 12.76 13.52
CA GLY A 45 -2.86 12.29 14.71
C GLY A 45 -3.25 10.81 14.66
N PHE A 46 -2.71 10.05 13.70
CA PHE A 46 -2.92 8.61 13.60
C PHE A 46 -1.97 7.88 14.55
N GLY A 47 -2.38 6.70 15.02
CA GLY A 47 -1.44 5.72 15.58
C GLY A 47 -1.04 4.70 14.54
N ASN A 48 -0.49 3.59 15.03
CA ASN A 48 0.09 2.52 14.24
C ASN A 48 -0.55 1.16 14.52
N GLY A 49 -1.76 1.14 15.09
CA GLY A 49 -2.42 -0.08 15.56
C GLY A 49 -1.95 -0.56 16.94
N ASP A 50 -1.00 0.13 17.60
CA ASP A 50 -0.48 -0.24 18.93
C ASP A 50 -0.43 0.93 19.94
N ASN A 51 -0.37 0.61 21.24
CA ASN A 51 -0.28 1.51 22.41
C ASN A 51 1.12 2.01 22.72
N ASP A 52 2.13 1.37 22.15
CA ASP A 52 3.51 1.63 22.52
C ASP A 52 4.02 2.96 21.93
N TYR A 53 3.24 3.59 21.06
CA TYR A 53 3.60 4.84 20.41
C TYR A 53 2.55 5.96 20.54
N PRO A 54 2.98 7.23 20.57
CA PRO A 54 2.08 8.37 20.54
C PRO A 54 1.35 8.44 19.19
N LEU A 55 0.18 9.10 19.21
CA LEU A 55 -0.62 9.44 18.02
C LEU A 55 0.07 10.50 17.15
N ASN A 56 1.20 10.15 16.55
CA ASN A 56 2.06 11.08 15.82
C ASN A 56 2.37 10.62 14.39
N TRP A 57 1.64 9.63 13.88
CA TRP A 57 1.70 9.33 12.45
C TRP A 57 0.85 10.30 11.64
N ALA A 58 1.31 10.54 10.42
CA ALA A 58 0.70 11.43 9.48
C ALA A 58 0.76 10.87 8.05
N TYR A 59 -0.25 11.24 7.25
CA TYR A 59 -0.16 11.21 5.81
C TYR A 59 0.47 12.52 5.35
N CYS A 60 1.51 12.38 4.54
CA CYS A 60 2.31 13.47 4.02
C CYS A 60 2.34 13.43 2.51
N GLU A 61 2.71 14.56 1.93
CA GLU A 61 2.76 14.75 0.50
C GLU A 61 4.10 15.35 0.08
N LEU A 62 4.64 14.85 -1.01
CA LEU A 62 5.74 15.47 -1.73
C LEU A 62 5.52 15.23 -3.23
N ASP A 63 5.49 16.30 -4.03
CA ASP A 63 5.22 16.25 -5.46
C ASP A 63 3.96 15.41 -5.80
N ASN A 64 4.13 14.34 -6.58
CA ASN A 64 3.08 13.46 -7.06
C ASN A 64 2.82 12.23 -6.18
N VAL A 65 3.38 12.18 -4.96
CA VAL A 65 3.23 11.04 -4.05
C VAL A 65 2.66 11.43 -2.69
N MET A 66 1.95 10.48 -2.10
CA MET A 66 1.57 10.47 -0.70
C MET A 66 2.40 9.41 0.04
N TYR A 67 2.83 9.70 1.27
CA TYR A 67 3.57 8.75 2.09
C TYR A 67 3.21 8.86 3.57
N ILE A 68 3.53 7.81 4.33
CA ILE A 68 3.32 7.77 5.79
C ILE A 68 4.62 8.21 6.49
N HIS A 69 4.48 9.07 7.50
CA HIS A 69 5.59 9.59 8.29
C HIS A 69 5.27 9.54 9.79
N TYR A 70 6.31 9.34 10.61
CA TYR A 70 6.20 9.42 12.05
C TYR A 70 6.82 10.73 12.56
N GLY A 71 6.01 11.56 13.22
CA GLY A 71 6.44 12.85 13.75
C GLY A 71 7.57 12.70 14.79
N GLY A 72 8.54 13.60 14.71
CA GLY A 72 9.81 13.49 15.44
C GLY A 72 10.92 12.80 14.65
N GLY A 73 10.59 12.18 13.52
CA GLY A 73 11.52 11.46 12.65
C GLY A 73 11.18 9.97 12.58
N GLY A 74 11.12 9.43 11.37
CA GLY A 74 10.72 8.05 11.09
C GLY A 74 9.68 7.96 9.98
N LEU A 75 9.25 6.74 9.71
CA LEU A 75 8.31 6.40 8.66
C LEU A 75 7.10 5.65 9.23
N GLY A 76 6.39 4.89 8.41
CA GLY A 76 5.34 3.99 8.87
C GLY A 76 5.90 2.81 9.65
N SER A 77 4.98 2.14 10.36
CA SER A 77 5.16 0.78 10.85
C SER A 77 4.47 -0.21 9.90
N MET A 78 4.39 -1.49 10.23
CA MET A 78 3.60 -2.48 9.47
C MET A 78 2.78 -3.39 10.39
N ALA A 79 1.53 -3.03 10.67
CA ALA A 79 0.54 -3.97 11.17
C ALA A 79 0.04 -4.90 10.04
N ILE A 80 -0.56 -6.03 10.41
CA ILE A 80 -1.00 -7.03 9.44
C ILE A 80 -2.51 -7.02 9.31
N ASP A 81 -2.95 -6.78 8.10
CA ASP A 81 -4.32 -6.88 7.65
C ASP A 81 -4.55 -8.25 6.99
N VAL A 82 -5.67 -8.87 7.33
CA VAL A 82 -6.08 -10.19 6.82
C VAL A 82 -7.47 -10.14 6.21
N ASP A 83 -7.94 -8.97 5.82
CA ASP A 83 -9.27 -8.76 5.24
C ASP A 83 -9.37 -9.27 3.80
N GLY A 84 -10.59 -9.54 3.37
CA GLY A 84 -10.90 -10.03 2.03
C GLY A 84 -11.04 -11.55 1.90
N ARG A 85 -10.72 -12.08 0.71
CA ARG A 85 -10.95 -13.47 0.33
C ARG A 85 -9.98 -14.40 1.05
N ARG A 86 -10.49 -15.12 2.05
CA ARG A 86 -9.74 -16.15 2.80
C ARG A 86 -10.19 -17.58 2.50
N PRO A 87 -9.37 -18.60 2.81
CA PRO A 87 -9.80 -20.00 2.81
C PRO A 87 -11.00 -20.23 3.73
N LYS A 88 -11.87 -21.19 3.36
CA LYS A 88 -13.06 -21.50 4.17
C LYS A 88 -12.67 -21.96 5.59
N GLY A 89 -13.20 -21.28 6.60
CA GLY A 89 -12.95 -21.59 8.01
C GLY A 89 -11.73 -20.89 8.60
N ASP A 90 -11.03 -20.08 7.79
CA ASP A 90 -9.99 -19.19 8.25
C ASP A 90 -10.60 -17.88 8.76
N ASN A 91 -10.67 -17.76 10.09
CA ASN A 91 -11.24 -16.63 10.82
C ASN A 91 -10.20 -16.08 11.80
N PRO A 92 -9.09 -15.51 11.31
CA PRO A 92 -8.15 -14.84 12.19
C PRO A 92 -8.86 -13.72 12.95
N GLN A 93 -8.32 -13.41 14.12
CA GLN A 93 -8.82 -12.33 14.96
C GLN A 93 -8.84 -11.02 14.15
N ASP A 94 -9.90 -10.23 14.36
CA ASP A 94 -10.08 -8.89 13.80
C ASP A 94 -10.17 -8.81 12.26
N SER A 95 -10.58 -9.92 11.62
CA SER A 95 -10.71 -10.02 10.16
C SER A 95 -12.12 -9.77 9.61
N GLN A 96 -12.22 -9.22 8.40
CA GLN A 96 -13.46 -8.91 7.68
C GLN A 96 -13.53 -9.64 6.34
N ASP A 97 -14.71 -10.08 5.92
CA ASP A 97 -14.88 -10.94 4.72
C ASP A 97 -14.58 -10.25 3.39
N GLY A 98 -14.44 -8.93 3.39
CA GLY A 98 -14.22 -8.13 2.19
C GLY A 98 -13.24 -6.99 2.43
N THR A 99 -12.40 -6.66 1.46
CA THR A 99 -11.62 -5.42 1.45
C THR A 99 -12.47 -4.22 1.01
N ALA A 100 -12.04 -3.00 1.31
CA ALA A 100 -12.73 -1.78 0.91
C ALA A 100 -12.99 -1.65 -0.61
N PHE A 101 -12.22 -2.36 -1.45
CA PHE A 101 -12.32 -2.27 -2.91
C PHE A 101 -12.82 -3.55 -3.59
N GLU A 102 -13.47 -4.45 -2.86
CA GLU A 102 -14.02 -5.69 -3.44
C GLU A 102 -14.98 -5.43 -4.61
N ASP A 103 -15.81 -4.38 -4.53
CA ASP A 103 -16.77 -4.02 -5.59
C ASP A 103 -16.06 -3.55 -6.87
N THR A 104 -14.96 -2.80 -6.71
CA THR A 104 -14.10 -2.39 -7.84
C THR A 104 -13.51 -3.63 -8.51
N LEU A 105 -13.02 -4.60 -7.74
CA LEU A 105 -12.48 -5.85 -8.30
C LEU A 105 -13.55 -6.70 -8.98
N ARG A 106 -14.75 -6.79 -8.40
CA ARG A 106 -15.89 -7.48 -9.04
C ARG A 106 -16.25 -6.83 -10.38
N SER A 107 -16.16 -5.50 -10.47
CA SER A 107 -16.43 -4.77 -11.72
C SER A 107 -15.47 -5.12 -12.86
N TYR A 108 -14.26 -5.61 -12.55
CA TYR A 108 -13.31 -6.07 -13.57
C TYR A 108 -13.74 -7.39 -14.24
N ASN A 109 -14.74 -8.09 -13.69
CA ASN A 109 -15.33 -9.29 -14.26
C ASN A 109 -14.29 -10.39 -14.60
N ILE A 110 -13.33 -10.59 -13.69
CA ILE A 110 -12.27 -11.58 -13.82
C ILE A 110 -12.76 -12.88 -13.20
N SER A 111 -12.72 -13.98 -13.97
CA SER A 111 -13.26 -15.26 -13.54
C SER A 111 -12.59 -15.75 -12.25
N GLY A 112 -13.42 -16.02 -11.23
CA GLY A 112 -12.97 -16.52 -9.93
C GLY A 112 -12.36 -15.47 -8.99
N VAL A 113 -12.28 -14.20 -9.41
CA VAL A 113 -11.78 -13.08 -8.61
C VAL A 113 -12.97 -12.26 -8.14
N LYS A 114 -13.13 -12.14 -6.83
CA LYS A 114 -14.18 -11.34 -6.20
C LYS A 114 -13.62 -10.28 -5.25
N ASP A 115 -12.40 -10.50 -4.80
CA ASP A 115 -11.71 -9.64 -3.85
C ASP A 115 -10.21 -10.01 -3.85
N LEU A 116 -9.41 -9.19 -3.17
CA LEU A 116 -8.03 -9.50 -2.80
C LEU A 116 -8.01 -10.65 -1.80
N ASP A 117 -6.94 -11.41 -1.84
CA ASP A 117 -6.65 -12.53 -0.93
C ASP A 117 -5.40 -12.13 -0.12
N PRO A 118 -5.49 -11.98 1.21
CA PRO A 118 -4.41 -11.42 2.02
C PRO A 118 -3.14 -12.28 2.04
N TYR A 119 -3.23 -13.55 1.61
CA TYR A 119 -2.09 -14.48 1.55
C TYR A 119 -1.45 -14.53 0.16
N ILE A 120 -2.07 -13.92 -0.85
CA ILE A 120 -1.62 -13.91 -2.24
C ILE A 120 -1.32 -12.47 -2.71
N HIS A 121 -2.21 -11.53 -2.45
CA HIS A 121 -2.13 -10.19 -3.00
C HIS A 121 -1.39 -9.27 -2.03
N PRO A 122 -0.20 -8.74 -2.38
CA PRO A 122 0.37 -7.61 -1.65
C PRO A 122 -0.55 -6.40 -1.78
N TYR A 123 -1.14 -6.00 -0.65
CA TYR A 123 -1.85 -4.74 -0.56
C TYR A 123 -1.49 -3.99 0.71
N VAL A 124 -1.73 -2.68 0.68
CA VAL A 124 -1.57 -1.79 1.82
C VAL A 124 -2.93 -1.21 2.20
N VAL A 125 -3.08 -0.89 3.47
CA VAL A 125 -4.24 -0.20 4.02
C VAL A 125 -3.90 1.27 4.15
N LEU A 126 -4.60 2.10 3.38
CA LEU A 126 -4.46 3.56 3.44
C LEU A 126 -5.81 4.20 3.66
N GLY A 127 -5.82 5.27 4.44
CA GLY A 127 -7.05 5.93 4.82
C GLY A 127 -7.71 5.33 6.05
N ASN A 128 -8.67 6.07 6.56
CA ASN A 128 -9.47 5.76 7.73
C ASN A 128 -10.90 6.21 7.42
N GLN A 129 -11.83 5.27 7.33
CA GLN A 129 -13.25 5.48 7.10
C GLN A 129 -14.01 5.06 8.34
N GLY A 130 -14.90 5.92 8.81
CA GLY A 130 -15.60 5.67 10.06
C GLY A 130 -16.69 6.69 10.31
N THR A 131 -17.66 6.30 11.12
CA THR A 131 -18.82 7.09 11.52
C THR A 131 -18.84 7.38 13.02
N LYS A 132 -17.97 6.72 13.79
CA LYS A 132 -17.88 6.88 15.24
C LYS A 132 -17.49 8.31 15.61
N LYS A 133 -18.18 8.88 16.60
CA LYS A 133 -17.90 10.24 17.07
C LYS A 133 -16.46 10.36 17.57
N GLY A 134 -15.71 11.31 17.01
CA GLY A 134 -14.31 11.55 17.36
C GLY A 134 -13.32 10.65 16.62
N TYR A 135 -13.79 9.79 15.71
CA TYR A 135 -12.94 9.00 14.84
C TYR A 135 -12.25 9.89 13.80
N LEU A 136 -10.94 9.72 13.64
CA LEU A 136 -10.14 10.54 12.74
C LEU A 136 -10.16 9.93 11.33
N THR A 137 -11.01 10.47 10.45
CA THR A 137 -11.14 9.98 9.07
C THR A 137 -10.07 10.54 8.12
N PHE A 138 -9.70 9.80 7.10
CA PHE A 138 -8.84 10.26 6.00
C PHE A 138 -9.13 9.46 4.74
N ASP A 139 -9.37 10.13 3.63
CA ASP A 139 -9.61 9.50 2.33
C ASP A 139 -8.46 9.86 1.38
N PRO A 140 -7.54 8.94 1.05
CA PRO A 140 -6.47 9.18 0.08
C PRO A 140 -6.99 9.60 -1.31
N HIS A 141 -8.23 9.25 -1.67
CA HIS A 141 -8.83 9.58 -2.97
C HIS A 141 -8.99 11.08 -3.18
N VAL A 142 -9.35 11.84 -2.15
CA VAL A 142 -9.47 13.31 -2.27
C VAL A 142 -8.12 13.99 -2.49
N TYR A 143 -7.02 13.29 -2.23
CA TYR A 143 -5.65 13.73 -2.49
C TYR A 143 -5.04 13.10 -3.76
N GLY A 144 -5.87 12.45 -4.57
CA GLY A 144 -5.50 11.97 -5.90
C GLY A 144 -4.93 10.56 -5.96
N VAL A 145 -4.81 9.84 -4.84
CA VAL A 145 -4.47 8.40 -4.85
C VAL A 145 -5.72 7.63 -5.24
N GLN A 146 -5.70 6.83 -6.29
CA GLN A 146 -6.89 6.13 -6.76
C GLN A 146 -7.00 4.74 -6.11
N PRO A 147 -8.22 4.22 -5.86
CA PRO A 147 -8.40 2.83 -5.40
C PRO A 147 -7.62 1.85 -6.28
N LEU A 148 -6.96 0.87 -5.65
CA LEU A 148 -6.09 -0.09 -6.31
C LEU A 148 -4.85 0.50 -7.02
N SER A 149 -4.51 1.77 -6.78
CA SER A 149 -3.23 2.34 -7.21
C SER A 149 -2.07 1.50 -6.67
N VAL A 150 -1.03 1.33 -7.48
CA VAL A 150 0.23 0.73 -7.03
C VAL A 150 0.83 1.57 -5.90
N VAL A 151 1.39 0.88 -4.91
CA VAL A 151 2.13 1.45 -3.80
C VAL A 151 3.51 0.80 -3.75
N ALA A 152 4.55 1.62 -3.71
CA ALA A 152 5.91 1.14 -3.47
C ALA A 152 6.16 1.09 -1.97
N VAL A 153 6.66 -0.04 -1.47
CA VAL A 153 6.95 -0.27 -0.06
C VAL A 153 8.43 -0.58 0.12
N VAL A 154 9.10 0.14 1.02
CA VAL A 154 10.49 -0.15 1.39
C VAL A 154 10.54 -0.57 2.85
N CYS A 155 10.99 -1.79 3.07
CA CYS A 155 11.16 -2.41 4.39
C CYS A 155 12.40 -3.31 4.33
N ASN A 156 13.13 -3.41 5.43
CA ASN A 156 14.33 -4.27 5.52
C ASN A 156 15.36 -4.05 4.38
N GLY A 157 15.50 -2.80 3.91
CA GLY A 157 16.42 -2.43 2.83
C GLY A 157 16.05 -2.96 1.44
N LYS A 158 14.79 -3.37 1.24
CA LYS A 158 14.27 -3.95 -0.01
C LYS A 158 13.03 -3.21 -0.46
N LEU A 159 12.80 -3.22 -1.78
CA LEU A 159 11.63 -2.67 -2.42
C LEU A 159 10.65 -3.78 -2.77
N PHE A 160 9.37 -3.52 -2.48
CA PHE A 160 8.23 -4.34 -2.82
C PHE A 160 7.12 -3.48 -3.44
N TYR A 161 6.24 -4.12 -4.22
CA TYR A 161 5.06 -3.49 -4.79
C TYR A 161 3.79 -4.17 -4.31
N GLY A 162 2.82 -3.35 -3.93
CA GLY A 162 1.44 -3.76 -3.69
C GLY A 162 0.46 -2.78 -4.30
N VAL A 163 -0.81 -2.92 -3.95
CA VAL A 163 -1.85 -1.95 -4.29
C VAL A 163 -2.44 -1.33 -3.02
N TRP A 164 -2.99 -0.13 -3.11
CA TRP A 164 -3.92 0.35 -2.08
C TRP A 164 -5.18 -0.50 -2.17
N GLY A 165 -5.29 -1.51 -1.29
CA GLY A 165 -6.32 -2.54 -1.36
C GLY A 165 -7.43 -2.36 -0.33
N ASP A 166 -7.13 -1.70 0.79
CA ASP A 166 -8.08 -1.56 1.88
C ASP A 166 -7.99 -0.20 2.60
N THR A 167 -8.95 0.05 3.49
CA THR A 167 -9.05 1.25 4.32
C THR A 167 -9.45 0.87 5.75
N ASN A 168 -8.83 1.52 6.75
CA ASN A 168 -9.18 1.26 8.15
C ASN A 168 -10.62 1.68 8.49
N GLY A 169 -11.31 0.85 9.28
CA GLY A 169 -12.68 1.05 9.72
C GLY A 169 -12.80 1.71 11.10
N ASP A 170 -14.04 1.83 11.61
CA ASP A 170 -14.36 2.30 12.98
C ASP A 170 -13.73 1.37 14.06
N ASP A 171 -12.44 1.52 14.30
CA ASP A 171 -11.72 0.75 15.30
C ASP A 171 -11.82 1.43 16.68
N ASP A 172 -11.69 0.62 17.72
CA ASP A 172 -11.63 1.12 19.10
C ASP A 172 -10.23 1.55 19.52
N TYR A 173 -9.27 1.36 18.61
CA TYR A 173 -7.85 1.49 18.91
C TYR A 173 -7.08 2.12 17.73
N PRO A 174 -6.18 3.10 17.96
CA PRO A 174 -5.80 3.74 19.23
C PRO A 174 -6.87 4.67 19.80
N LYS A 175 -6.58 5.59 20.74
CA LYS A 175 -7.61 6.39 21.46
C LYS A 175 -8.63 7.10 20.56
N ASN A 176 -8.27 7.44 19.34
CA ASN A 176 -9.15 8.05 18.33
C ASN A 176 -9.61 7.05 17.24
N GLY A 177 -9.33 5.77 17.41
CA GLY A 177 -9.66 4.65 16.53
C GLY A 177 -8.87 4.61 15.22
N ALA A 178 -8.05 5.61 14.91
CA ALA A 178 -7.49 5.75 13.58
C ALA A 178 -6.00 5.37 13.53
N SER A 179 -5.68 4.47 12.61
CA SER A 179 -4.36 3.88 12.43
C SER A 179 -3.87 4.02 10.99
N THR A 180 -2.57 3.88 10.80
CA THR A 180 -1.96 3.81 9.48
C THR A 180 -0.81 2.81 9.47
N GLY A 181 -0.42 2.36 8.28
CA GLY A 181 0.70 1.45 8.10
C GLY A 181 0.31 0.00 8.37
N GLU A 182 -0.82 -0.44 7.82
CA GLU A 182 -1.18 -1.86 7.77
C GLU A 182 -0.99 -2.39 6.35
N ALA A 183 -0.71 -3.68 6.24
CA ALA A 183 -0.45 -4.36 4.99
C ALA A 183 -0.93 -5.81 5.05
N SER A 184 -1.22 -6.39 3.89
CA SER A 184 -1.64 -7.78 3.81
C SER A 184 -0.60 -8.75 4.40
N GLN A 185 -1.06 -9.90 4.92
CA GLN A 185 -0.16 -10.95 5.39
C GLN A 185 0.92 -11.31 4.38
N ALA A 186 0.60 -11.33 3.08
CA ALA A 186 1.54 -11.64 2.01
C ALA A 186 2.70 -10.62 1.97
N LEU A 187 2.37 -9.32 1.99
CA LEU A 187 3.36 -8.24 1.99
C LEU A 187 4.17 -8.19 3.29
N GLY A 188 3.52 -8.36 4.44
CA GLY A 188 4.22 -8.45 5.72
C GLY A 188 5.21 -9.61 5.77
N THR A 189 4.80 -10.77 5.27
CA THR A 189 5.67 -11.95 5.16
C THR A 189 6.82 -11.71 4.19
N ALA A 190 6.64 -10.93 3.12
CA ALA A 190 7.73 -10.56 2.21
C ALA A 190 8.74 -9.62 2.87
N CYS A 191 8.28 -8.63 3.65
CA CYS A 191 9.14 -7.69 4.36
C CYS A 191 9.96 -8.34 5.49
N PHE A 192 9.28 -9.16 6.30
CA PHE A 192 9.79 -9.58 7.60
C PHE A 192 9.85 -11.11 7.72
N GLY A 193 9.18 -11.87 6.87
CA GLY A 193 9.10 -13.32 6.99
C GLY A 193 8.00 -13.76 7.96
N LYS A 194 8.01 -15.03 8.35
CA LYS A 194 6.90 -15.69 9.07
C LYS A 194 6.73 -15.25 10.54
N HIS A 195 7.47 -14.25 11.00
CA HIS A 195 7.35 -13.75 12.37
C HIS A 195 6.28 -12.66 12.53
N VAL A 196 5.77 -12.12 11.42
CA VAL A 196 4.59 -11.27 11.42
C VAL A 196 3.32 -12.09 11.15
N SER A 197 2.23 -11.70 11.78
CA SER A 197 0.91 -12.32 11.64
C SER A 197 -0.17 -11.30 11.94
N ALA A 198 -1.45 -11.64 11.73
CA ALA A 198 -2.59 -10.79 12.13
C ALA A 198 -2.49 -10.24 13.58
N ASN A 199 -1.82 -10.95 14.49
CA ASN A 199 -1.63 -10.52 15.87
C ASN A 199 -0.24 -9.96 16.20
N ILE A 200 0.69 -9.99 15.24
CA ILE A 200 2.09 -9.59 15.45
C ILE A 200 2.52 -8.75 14.24
N GLY A 201 2.50 -7.43 14.41
CA GLY A 201 3.04 -6.48 13.43
C GLY A 201 4.52 -6.17 13.65
N HIS A 202 5.04 -5.29 12.81
CA HIS A 202 6.34 -4.65 12.96
C HIS A 202 6.14 -3.19 13.37
N GLY A 203 6.35 -2.88 14.65
CA GLY A 203 6.05 -1.57 15.22
C GLY A 203 7.07 -0.46 14.92
N LYS A 204 8.28 -0.79 14.44
CA LYS A 204 9.34 0.22 14.25
C LYS A 204 8.97 1.18 13.12
N PRO A 205 9.22 2.50 13.27
CA PRO A 205 8.90 3.52 12.27
C PRO A 205 9.97 3.58 11.15
N ASP A 206 10.20 2.48 10.44
CA ASP A 206 11.20 2.35 9.38
C ASP A 206 10.65 1.78 8.06
N VAL A 207 9.31 1.68 7.93
CA VAL A 207 8.66 1.22 6.71
C VAL A 207 8.19 2.40 5.88
N LEU A 208 8.73 2.54 4.68
CA LEU A 208 8.28 3.54 3.72
C LEU A 208 7.11 3.00 2.91
N TYR A 209 6.03 3.76 2.85
CA TYR A 209 4.92 3.56 1.91
C TYR A 209 4.86 4.76 0.97
N VAL A 210 4.89 4.53 -0.34
CA VAL A 210 4.75 5.59 -1.36
C VAL A 210 3.57 5.26 -2.25
N ALA A 211 2.46 5.96 -2.04
CA ALA A 211 1.27 5.87 -2.86
C ALA A 211 1.32 6.92 -3.98
N PHE A 212 1.19 6.47 -5.22
CA PHE A 212 1.26 7.33 -6.39
C PHE A 212 -0.11 7.91 -6.74
N LYS A 213 -0.12 9.20 -7.06
CA LYS A 213 -1.35 9.90 -7.47
C LYS A 213 -1.65 9.70 -8.96
N GLY A 214 -2.92 9.87 -9.30
CA GLY A 214 -3.44 9.91 -10.66
C GLY A 214 -3.81 8.52 -11.20
N ALA A 215 -4.68 8.53 -12.22
CA ALA A 215 -5.21 7.31 -12.81
C ALA A 215 -4.15 6.38 -13.40
N THR A 216 -3.00 6.91 -13.82
CA THR A 216 -1.89 6.11 -14.35
C THR A 216 -1.21 5.23 -13.31
N ALA A 217 -1.49 5.43 -12.02
CA ALA A 217 -1.00 4.56 -10.96
C ALA A 217 -1.85 3.29 -10.79
N VAL A 218 -3.05 3.23 -11.38
CA VAL A 218 -3.95 2.08 -11.28
C VAL A 218 -3.63 1.09 -12.40
N PRO A 219 -3.31 -0.19 -12.10
CA PRO A 219 -3.06 -1.19 -13.13
C PRO A 219 -4.33 -1.53 -13.92
N GLY A 220 -5.50 -1.39 -13.32
CA GLY A 220 -6.80 -1.68 -13.95
C GLY A 220 -7.01 -3.18 -14.20
N ALA A 221 -8.14 -3.53 -14.82
CA ALA A 221 -8.55 -4.92 -15.02
C ALA A 221 -7.54 -5.81 -15.78
N LYS A 222 -6.67 -5.22 -16.60
CA LYS A 222 -5.73 -5.94 -17.48
C LYS A 222 -4.25 -5.69 -17.16
N GLY A 223 -3.95 -4.77 -16.24
CA GLY A 223 -2.57 -4.40 -15.91
C GLY A 223 -2.02 -5.08 -14.65
N ALA A 224 -2.79 -5.96 -14.02
CA ALA A 224 -2.35 -6.83 -12.93
C ALA A 224 -2.95 -8.23 -13.13
N ASP A 225 -2.25 -9.26 -12.64
CA ASP A 225 -2.76 -10.62 -12.60
C ASP A 225 -3.61 -10.81 -11.34
N TRP A 226 -4.82 -10.25 -11.35
CA TRP A 226 -5.77 -10.38 -10.23
C TRP A 226 -6.18 -11.83 -9.92
N ALA A 227 -5.88 -12.77 -10.82
CA ALA A 227 -6.15 -14.19 -10.64
C ALA A 227 -4.90 -14.98 -10.21
N ALA A 228 -3.80 -14.29 -9.88
CA ALA A 228 -2.55 -14.88 -9.42
C ALA A 228 -2.78 -15.92 -8.30
N LYS A 229 -1.91 -16.93 -8.26
CA LYS A 229 -1.95 -18.02 -7.28
C LYS A 229 -0.88 -17.89 -6.22
N SER A 230 0.00 -16.90 -6.35
CA SER A 230 1.04 -16.61 -5.38
C SER A 230 1.36 -15.12 -5.32
N TYR A 231 1.99 -14.73 -4.22
CA TYR A 231 2.58 -13.41 -4.03
C TYR A 231 3.52 -13.03 -5.18
N ASP A 232 4.45 -13.91 -5.53
CA ASP A 232 5.45 -13.61 -6.55
C ASP A 232 4.81 -13.37 -7.93
N GLU A 233 3.77 -14.14 -8.29
CA GLU A 233 3.02 -13.95 -9.54
C GLU A 233 2.32 -12.59 -9.56
N PHE A 234 1.62 -12.23 -8.49
CA PHE A 234 0.91 -10.95 -8.44
C PHE A 234 1.89 -9.77 -8.46
N GLU A 235 2.91 -9.77 -7.59
CA GLU A 235 3.89 -8.68 -7.51
C GLU A 235 4.61 -8.50 -8.84
N ALA A 236 5.05 -9.60 -9.48
CA ALA A 236 5.68 -9.54 -10.79
C ALA A 236 4.78 -8.90 -11.86
N SER A 237 3.46 -9.14 -11.78
CA SER A 237 2.50 -8.57 -12.74
C SER A 237 2.39 -7.05 -12.69
N ILE A 238 2.59 -6.44 -11.52
CA ILE A 238 2.52 -4.98 -11.33
C ILE A 238 3.90 -4.31 -11.32
N LYS A 239 4.99 -5.09 -11.29
CA LYS A 239 6.36 -4.58 -11.17
C LYS A 239 6.71 -3.54 -12.23
N GLN A 240 6.36 -3.77 -13.50
CA GLN A 240 6.70 -2.83 -14.58
C GLN A 240 6.05 -1.45 -14.35
N LEU A 241 4.80 -1.43 -13.89
CA LEU A 241 4.11 -0.19 -13.55
C LEU A 241 4.76 0.45 -12.32
N GLY A 242 5.05 -0.34 -11.28
CA GLY A 242 5.75 0.11 -10.08
C GLY A 242 7.11 0.73 -10.36
N ASP A 243 7.94 0.09 -11.19
CA ASP A 243 9.28 0.58 -11.59
C ASP A 243 9.15 1.94 -12.31
N LYS A 244 8.17 2.04 -13.23
CA LYS A 244 7.89 3.28 -13.96
C LYS A 244 7.50 4.40 -13.01
N LEU A 245 6.61 4.14 -12.05
CA LEU A 245 6.17 5.13 -11.07
C LEU A 245 7.31 5.55 -10.13
N VAL A 246 8.09 4.58 -9.62
CA VAL A 246 9.26 4.85 -8.78
C VAL A 246 10.29 5.70 -9.52
N SER A 247 10.50 5.48 -10.82
CA SER A 247 11.45 6.28 -11.62
C SER A 247 11.12 7.78 -11.66
N GLN A 248 9.88 8.16 -11.38
CA GLN A 248 9.41 9.54 -11.39
C GLN A 248 9.55 10.24 -10.03
N ILE A 249 9.94 9.51 -8.97
CA ILE A 249 10.17 10.12 -7.66
C ILE A 249 11.39 11.03 -7.74
N SER A 250 11.14 12.33 -7.65
CA SER A 250 12.14 13.38 -7.42
C SER A 250 11.99 13.92 -6.01
N LEU A 251 13.11 14.14 -5.33
CA LEU A 251 13.14 15.04 -4.18
C LEU A 251 13.37 16.43 -4.77
N GLY A 252 12.30 17.20 -4.99
CA GLY A 252 12.35 18.50 -5.67
C GLY A 252 13.67 19.25 -5.43
N SER A 253 14.46 19.43 -6.48
CA SER A 253 15.57 20.39 -6.46
C SER A 253 14.98 21.77 -6.21
N PRO A 254 15.63 22.67 -5.45
CA PRO A 254 15.22 24.08 -5.42
C PRO A 254 15.21 24.55 -6.86
N THR A 255 14.05 25.07 -7.29
CA THR A 255 13.73 25.52 -8.64
C THR A 255 14.97 26.10 -9.32
N ALA A 256 15.59 25.33 -10.22
CA ALA A 256 16.44 25.92 -11.23
C ALA A 256 15.51 26.81 -12.03
N THR A 257 15.58 28.11 -11.81
CA THR A 257 14.94 29.14 -12.64
C THR A 257 15.20 28.76 -14.09
N ALA A 258 14.15 28.29 -14.76
CA ALA A 258 14.20 28.05 -16.18
C ALA A 258 14.46 29.41 -16.83
N THR A 259 15.71 29.61 -17.26
CA THR A 259 16.07 30.69 -18.15
C THR A 259 15.21 30.53 -19.40
N VAL A 260 14.26 31.45 -19.56
CA VAL A 260 13.36 31.50 -20.71
C VAL A 260 14.22 31.66 -21.96
N TRP A 261 14.35 30.57 -22.73
CA TRP A 261 14.74 30.68 -24.13
C TRP A 261 13.52 30.29 -24.95
N SER A 262 12.88 31.30 -25.54
CA SER A 262 11.79 31.11 -26.50
C SER A 262 12.37 30.77 -27.87
N PRO A 263 12.01 29.64 -28.49
CA PRO A 263 12.00 29.54 -29.93
C PRO A 263 10.56 29.72 -30.42
N THR A 264 10.37 30.75 -31.24
CA THR A 264 9.17 30.94 -32.05
C THR A 264 9.04 29.77 -33.02
N LEU A 265 7.98 28.97 -32.93
CA LEU A 265 7.56 28.10 -34.02
C LEU A 265 6.06 28.16 -34.25
N THR A 266 5.75 28.65 -35.44
CA THR A 266 4.47 28.59 -36.15
C THR A 266 4.10 27.15 -36.51
N GLY A 267 2.83 26.80 -36.28
CA GLY A 267 2.06 26.06 -37.29
C GLY A 267 1.94 24.54 -37.13
N THR A 268 0.65 24.16 -36.99
CA THR A 268 -0.03 22.97 -37.53
C THR A 268 -0.23 21.78 -36.61
N ALA A 269 -1.51 21.46 -36.46
CA ALA A 269 -2.11 20.42 -35.65
C ALA A 269 -1.82 19.00 -36.15
N LEU A 270 -1.81 18.05 -35.21
CA LEU A 270 -2.33 16.70 -35.42
C LEU A 270 -3.12 16.25 -34.20
N SER A 271 -4.26 15.64 -34.51
CA SER A 271 -5.38 15.25 -33.67
C SER A 271 -5.20 13.84 -33.08
N SER A 272 -5.96 13.62 -32.00
CA SER A 272 -6.60 12.36 -31.55
C SER A 272 -5.74 11.24 -30.99
N ALA A 273 -5.79 11.10 -29.65
CA ALA A 273 -6.26 9.88 -28.98
C ALA A 273 -6.40 10.09 -27.45
N LEU A 274 -7.45 10.82 -27.02
CA LEU A 274 -7.98 10.76 -25.66
C LEU A 274 -9.50 10.92 -25.75
N ALA A 275 -10.19 9.82 -26.05
CA ALA A 275 -11.64 9.72 -25.85
C ALA A 275 -11.98 8.23 -25.79
N ASN A 276 -12.11 7.72 -24.55
CA ASN A 276 -13.08 6.73 -24.12
C ASN A 276 -12.62 6.17 -22.78
N TRP A 277 -12.83 6.96 -21.73
CA TRP A 277 -13.07 6.39 -20.41
C TRP A 277 -14.40 6.97 -19.96
N ASP A 278 -15.43 6.12 -19.95
CA ASP A 278 -16.71 6.43 -19.33
C ASP A 278 -16.43 6.61 -17.85
N GLY A 279 -16.53 7.86 -17.38
CA GLY A 279 -16.50 8.19 -15.97
C GLY A 279 -17.69 7.55 -15.29
N GLN A 280 -17.52 6.32 -14.80
CA GLN A 280 -18.39 5.84 -13.74
C GLN A 280 -18.04 6.64 -12.50
N SER A 281 -19.03 7.39 -12.01
CA SER A 281 -18.99 8.09 -10.74
C SER A 281 -18.54 7.13 -9.65
N TYR A 282 -17.37 7.37 -9.08
CA TYR A 282 -16.99 6.74 -7.82
C TYR A 282 -18.01 7.16 -6.76
N THR A 283 -18.91 6.25 -6.43
CA THR A 283 -19.68 6.33 -5.18
C THR A 283 -18.78 5.74 -4.10
N PRO A 284 -18.42 6.50 -3.05
CA PRO A 284 -17.75 5.91 -1.90
C PRO A 284 -18.56 4.69 -1.43
N PRO A 285 -17.91 3.59 -1.03
CA PRO A 285 -18.62 2.37 -0.66
C PRO A 285 -19.70 2.71 0.37
N SER A 286 -20.94 2.31 0.07
CA SER A 286 -22.03 2.46 1.03
C SER A 286 -21.68 1.64 2.26
N SER A 287 -21.72 2.28 3.43
CA SER A 287 -21.53 1.75 4.79
C SER A 287 -22.29 0.46 5.09
N LYS A 288 -21.92 -0.64 4.46
CA LYS A 288 -22.32 -2.01 4.83
C LYS A 288 -21.15 -2.76 5.45
N SER A 289 -20.13 -2.06 5.94
CA SER A 289 -19.35 -2.59 7.06
C SER A 289 -20.31 -2.63 8.25
N THR A 290 -20.75 -3.85 8.58
CA THR A 290 -21.34 -4.07 9.89
C THR A 290 -20.19 -3.85 10.85
N ALA A 291 -20.10 -2.65 11.44
CA ALA A 291 -19.05 -2.27 12.36
C ALA A 291 -19.08 -3.22 13.56
N ILE A 292 -18.30 -4.30 13.48
CA ILE A 292 -17.93 -5.12 14.61
C ILE A 292 -16.68 -4.47 15.17
N SER A 293 -16.84 -3.84 16.34
CA SER A 293 -15.77 -3.35 17.20
C SER A 293 -14.61 -4.35 17.23
N LYS A 294 -13.45 -3.95 16.68
CA LYS A 294 -12.17 -4.67 16.83
C LYS A 294 -11.76 -4.56 18.31
N HIS A 295 -12.14 -5.53 19.13
CA HIS A 295 -11.94 -5.50 20.58
C HIS A 295 -10.90 -6.53 21.06
N LYS A 296 -9.72 -6.00 21.43
CA LYS A 296 -8.68 -6.50 22.36
C LYS A 296 -8.00 -7.85 22.05
N THR A 297 -6.66 -7.84 22.03
CA THR A 297 -5.82 -7.86 23.24
C THR A 297 -4.43 -7.29 22.97
N GLY A 298 -4.02 -6.29 23.75
CA GLY A 298 -2.62 -5.89 23.80
C GLY A 298 -1.77 -7.03 24.35
N ARG A 299 -0.64 -7.31 23.70
CA ARG A 299 0.49 -7.99 24.31
C ARG A 299 1.79 -7.39 23.78
N GLN A 300 2.52 -6.87 24.77
CA GLN A 300 3.89 -6.39 24.72
C GLN A 300 4.83 -7.36 24.01
N TRP A 301 5.75 -6.81 23.22
CA TRP A 301 7.15 -7.25 23.14
C TRP A 301 8.08 -6.05 23.03
#